data_AF-A0A948N3P9-F1
#
_entry.id   AF-A0A948N3P9-F1
#
_cell.length_a   1.000
_cell.length_b   1.000
_cell.length_c   1.000
_cell.angle_alpha   90.00
_cell.angle_beta   90.00
_cell.angle_gamma   90.00
#
_symmetry.space_group_name_H-M   'P 1'
#
loop_
_entity.id
_entity.type
_entity.pdbx_description
1 polymer ?
#
loop_
_entity_poly.entity_id
_entity_poly.type
_entity_poly.pdbx_seq_one_letter_code
_entity_poly.pdbx_strand_id
1 'polypeptide(L)' 'MTQVTWDNDPPTTWIATVDGQALCSIKRKDIGGWTAIWTDERLWPAPSHLPKAMPQPTRFFSSLEEAKLAVEQLLSA' A
#
# COMPACT_ATOMS: atom_id res chain seq x y z
N MET A 1 -14.27 -1.48 12.26
CA MET A 1 -13.69 -1.84 10.94
C MET A 1 -13.51 -0.53 10.20
N THR A 2 -12.27 -0.12 9.99
CA THR A 2 -11.95 1.11 9.30
C THR A 2 -12.26 0.92 7.82
N GLN A 3 -13.23 1.65 7.27
CA GLN A 3 -13.61 1.50 5.87
C GLN A 3 -12.59 2.24 4.99
N VAL A 4 -11.80 1.48 4.24
CA VAL A 4 -10.85 2.04 3.27
C VAL A 4 -11.59 2.32 1.97
N THR A 5 -11.54 3.56 1.50
CA THR A 5 -12.01 3.95 0.16
C THR A 5 -10.82 4.08 -0.78
N TRP A 6 -11.00 3.67 -2.03
CA TRP A 6 -9.96 3.70 -3.05
C TRP A 6 -10.30 4.72 -4.13
N ASP A 7 -9.58 5.84 -4.14
CA ASP A 7 -9.68 6.83 -5.19
C ASP A 7 -8.73 6.48 -6.32
N ASN A 8 -9.25 6.35 -7.54
CA ASN A 8 -8.42 6.18 -8.72
C ASN A 8 -7.93 7.55 -9.19
N ASP A 9 -6.62 7.76 -9.17
CA ASP A 9 -5.95 8.90 -9.77
C ASP A 9 -5.28 8.45 -11.08
N PRO A 10 -5.94 8.67 -12.24
CA PRO A 10 -5.50 8.13 -13.52
C PRO A 10 -4.10 8.60 -13.92
N PRO A 11 -3.32 7.79 -14.66
CA PRO A 11 -3.73 6.53 -15.29
C PRO A 11 -3.44 5.28 -14.45
N THR A 12 -2.61 5.38 -13.41
CA THR A 12 -2.03 4.20 -12.74
C THR A 12 -1.80 4.35 -11.23
N THR A 13 -2.46 5.31 -10.60
CA THR A 13 -2.35 5.55 -9.16
C THR A 13 -3.68 5.27 -8.46
N TRP A 14 -3.62 4.66 -7.29
CA TRP A 14 -4.75 4.45 -6.40
C TRP A 14 -4.39 4.99 -5.03
N ILE A 15 -5.26 5.82 -4.47
CA ILE A 15 -5.07 6.42 -3.17
C ILE A 15 -6.04 5.75 -2.20
N ALA A 16 -5.52 5.22 -1.11
CA ALA A 16 -6.29 4.67 -0.01
C ALA A 16 -6.64 5.82 0.95
N THR A 17 -7.92 6.10 1.10
CA THR A 17 -8.46 7.14 1.98
C THR A 17 -9.24 6.47 3.12
N VAL A 18 -9.03 6.95 4.34
CA VAL A 18 -9.72 6.49 5.56
C VAL A 18 -10.18 7.72 6.32
N ASP A 19 -11.47 7.77 6.68
CA ASP A 19 -12.06 8.90 7.41
C ASP A 19 -11.75 10.28 6.77
N GLY A 20 -11.65 10.31 5.43
CA GLY A 20 -11.31 11.51 4.66
C GLY A 20 -9.82 11.85 4.58
N GLN A 21 -8.94 11.04 5.17
CA GLN A 21 -7.48 11.21 5.11
C GLN A 21 -6.83 10.20 4.17
N ALA A 22 -6.02 10.68 3.22
CA ALA A 22 -5.22 9.83 2.35
C ALA A 22 -4.04 9.24 3.14
N LEU A 23 -3.98 7.91 3.23
CA LEU A 23 -3.01 7.18 4.04
C LEU A 23 -2.00 6.38 3.21
N CYS A 24 -2.37 5.92 2.01
CA CYS A 24 -1.49 5.10 1.19
C CYS A 24 -1.68 5.40 -0.30
N SER A 25 -0.59 5.42 -1.04
CA SER A 25 -0.60 5.54 -2.50
C SER A 25 -0.05 4.25 -3.12
N ILE A 26 -0.83 3.61 -3.98
CA ILE A 26 -0.43 2.47 -4.81
C ILE A 26 -0.20 2.97 -6.23
N LYS A 27 1.02 2.84 -6.74
CA LYS A 27 1.39 3.26 -8.09
C LYS A 27 1.90 2.07 -8.91
N ARG A 28 1.45 1.94 -10.15
CA ARG A 28 2.02 0.97 -11.11
C ARG A 28 3.45 1.36 -11.46
N LYS A 29 4.34 0.38 -11.54
CA LYS A 29 5.71 0.58 -12.02
C LYS A 29 5.82 0.24 -13.51
N ASP A 30 6.67 0.97 -14.23
CA ASP A 30 6.87 0.76 -15.67
C ASP A 30 7.45 -0.63 -15.99
N ILE A 31 8.23 -1.19 -15.05
CA ILE A 31 8.81 -2.53 -15.14
C ILE A 31 7.81 -3.66 -14.86
N GLY A 32 6.53 -3.33 -14.63
CA GLY A 32 5.53 -4.25 -14.12
C GLY A 32 5.43 -4.24 -12.60
N GLY A 33 4.27 -4.70 -12.10
CA GLY A 33 3.94 -4.69 -10.68
C GLY A 33 3.54 -3.31 -10.13
N TRP A 34 3.40 -3.27 -8.81
CA TRP A 34 2.77 -2.20 -8.06
C TRP A 34 3.61 -1.86 -6.84
N THR A 35 3.64 -0.58 -6.47
CA THR A 35 4.32 -0.14 -5.24
C THR A 35 3.33 0.61 -4.38
N ALA A 36 3.13 0.13 -3.17
CA ALA A 36 2.37 0.83 -2.14
C ALA A 36 3.32 1.63 -1.26
N ILE A 37 2.95 2.87 -0.96
CA ILE A 37 3.74 3.83 -0.19
C ILE A 37 2.82 4.44 0.86
N TRP A 38 3.18 4.33 2.13
CA TRP A 38 2.48 5.04 3.20
C TRP A 38 2.78 6.53 3.08
N THR A 39 1.75 7.37 3.21
CA THR A 39 1.87 8.84 3.19
C THR A 39 2.10 9.40 4.60
N ASP A 40 1.93 8.57 5.63
CA ASP A 40 2.21 8.87 7.03
C ASP A 40 3.53 8.21 7.49
N GLU A 41 3.74 8.09 8.81
CA GLU A 41 4.93 7.48 9.39
C GLU A 41 4.88 5.95 9.49
N ARG A 42 3.88 5.29 8.88
CA ARG A 42 3.76 3.83 8.92
C ARG A 42 4.80 3.15 8.05
N LEU A 43 5.21 1.99 8.51
CA LEU A 43 6.17 1.15 7.82
C LEU A 43 5.54 -0.21 7.50
N TRP A 44 5.79 -0.69 6.30
CA TRP A 44 5.52 -2.07 5.93
C TRP A 44 6.40 -3.00 6.76
N PRO A 45 5.84 -4.07 7.34
CA PRO A 45 6.63 -5.06 8.06
C PRO A 45 7.63 -5.73 7.11
N ALA A 46 8.72 -6.24 7.69
CA ALA A 46 9.72 -6.99 6.96
C ALA A 46 9.07 -8.17 6.20
N PRO A 47 9.45 -8.42 4.93
CA PRO A 47 8.94 -9.56 4.19
C PRO A 47 9.30 -10.87 4.91
N SER A 48 8.40 -11.84 4.93
CA SER A 48 8.62 -13.13 5.64
C SER A 48 9.84 -13.90 5.14
N HIS A 49 10.22 -13.73 3.87
CA HIS A 49 11.41 -14.35 3.27
C HIS A 49 12.72 -13.61 3.60
N LEU A 50 12.64 -12.39 4.15
CA LEU A 50 13.78 -11.57 4.57
C LEU A 50 13.49 -10.93 5.95
N PRO A 51 13.40 -11.72 7.03
CA PRO A 51 13.03 -11.21 8.36
C PRO A 51 14.07 -10.25 8.97
N LYS A 52 15.29 -10.23 8.42
CA LYS A 52 16.36 -9.27 8.82
C LYS A 52 16.25 -7.93 8.10
N ALA A 53 15.36 -7.79 7.12
CA ALA A 53 15.12 -6.51 6.46
C ALA A 53 14.44 -5.55 7.43
N MET A 54 14.86 -4.28 7.41
CA MET A 54 14.18 -3.26 8.19
C MET A 54 12.81 -2.95 7.58
N PRO A 55 11.78 -2.66 8.39
CA PRO A 55 10.51 -2.12 7.91
C PRO A 55 10.74 -0.93 6.96
N GLN A 56 9.98 -0.88 5.87
CA GLN A 56 10.17 0.14 4.83
C GLN A 56 8.89 0.96 4.66
N PRO A 57 8.97 2.26 4.32
CA PRO A 57 7.79 3.07 4.01
C PRO A 57 7.11 2.63 2.70
N THR A 58 7.82 1.85 1.87
CA THR A 58 7.34 1.34 0.58
C THR A 58 7.41 -0.17 0.50
N ARG A 59 6.45 -0.79 -0.19
CA ARG A 59 6.47 -2.23 -0.50
C ARG A 59 6.02 -2.51 -1.92
N PHE A 60 6.71 -3.44 -2.57
CA PHE A 60 6.39 -3.91 -3.92
C PHE A 60 5.42 -5.10 -3.87
N PHE A 61 4.51 -5.14 -4.84
CA PHE A 61 3.48 -6.15 -5.02
C PHE A 61 3.38 -6.53 -6.51
N SER A 62 2.97 -7.77 -6.78
CA SER A 62 2.85 -8.27 -8.14
C SER A 62 1.57 -7.79 -8.82
N SER A 63 0.49 -7.61 -8.05
CA SER A 63 -0.82 -7.15 -8.54
C SER A 63 -1.39 -5.99 -7.72
N LEU A 64 -2.37 -5.29 -8.28
CA LEU A 64 -3.07 -4.21 -7.59
C LEU A 64 -3.92 -4.76 -6.45
N GLU A 65 -4.56 -5.90 -6.68
CA GLU A 65 -5.42 -6.58 -5.72
C GLU A 65 -4.63 -6.98 -4.46
N GLU A 66 -3.43 -7.57 -4.64
CA GLU A 66 -2.54 -7.90 -3.52
C GLU A 66 -2.14 -6.65 -2.73
N ALA A 67 -1.80 -5.57 -3.43
CA ALA A 67 -1.41 -4.32 -2.80
C ALA A 67 -2.56 -3.72 -1.98
N LYS A 68 -3.78 -3.68 -2.53
CA LYS A 68 -4.97 -3.18 -1.82
C LYS A 68 -5.32 -4.01 -0.60
N LEU A 69 -5.34 -5.34 -0.75
CA LEU A 69 -5.62 -6.26 0.37
C LEU A 69 -4.60 -6.10 1.49
N ALA A 70 -3.32 -5.96 1.16
CA ALA A 70 -2.28 -5.77 2.18
C ALA A 70 -2.42 -4.43 2.93
N VAL A 71 -2.82 -3.36 2.24
CA VAL A 71 -3.15 -2.07 2.88
C VAL A 71 -4.35 -2.23 3.82
N GLU A 72 -5.43 -2.85 3.36
CA GLU A 72 -6.64 -3.06 4.15
C GLU A 72 -6.38 -3.92 5.40
N GLN A 73 -5.55 -4.96 5.29
CA GLN A 73 -5.16 -5.80 6.42
C GLN A 73 -4.37 -5.02 7.48
N LEU A 74 -3.40 -4.18 7.08
CA LEU A 74 -2.64 -3.36 8.01
C LEU A 74 -3.45 -2.23 8.64
N LEU A 75 -4.45 -1.71 7.93
CA LEU A 75 -5.37 -0.69 8.45
C LEU A 75 -6.45 -1.27 9.38
N SER A 76 -6.66 -2.59 9.33
CA SER A 76 -7.63 -3.31 10.16
C SER A 76 -7.00 -3.97 11.40
N ALA A 77 -5.67 -4.02 11.47
CA ALA A 77 -4.88 -4.57 12.59
C ALA A 77 -4.66 -3.51 13.68
#